data_AF-A0A9E0W214-F1
#
_entry.id   AF-A0A9E0W214-F1
#
_cell.length_a   1.000
_cell.length_b   1.000
_cell.length_c   1.000
_cell.angle_alpha   90.00
_cell.angle_beta   90.00
_cell.angle_gamma   90.00
#
_symmetry.space_group_name_H-M   'P 1'
#
loop_
_entity.id
_entity.type
_entity.pdbx_description
1 polymer ?
#
loop_
_entity_poly.entity_id
_entity_poly.type
_entity_poly.pdbx_seq_one_letter_code
_entity_poly.pdbx_strand_id
1 'polypeptide(L)' 'TAINDDEALHAFRHLTLTEGIMPALESSHAVAEAMKMAPTMDKDQIILVNLSGRGDKDIHTVAEIDGINF' A
#
# COMPACT_ATOMS: atom_id res chain seq x y z
N THR A 1 -7.93 -6.00 11.43
CA THR A 1 -6.84 -5.85 12.42
C THR A 1 -6.15 -4.52 12.18
N ALA A 2 -5.25 -4.04 13.04
CA ALA A 2 -4.46 -2.84 12.73
C ALA A 2 -3.26 -3.24 11.84
N ILE A 3 -2.96 -2.41 10.84
CA ILE A 3 -1.77 -2.50 9.99
C ILE A 3 -0.71 -1.56 10.55
N ASN A 4 0.55 -2.01 10.62
CA ASN A 4 1.66 -1.17 11.06
C ASN A 4 2.34 -0.45 9.87
N ASP A 5 3.22 0.50 10.17
CA ASP A 5 3.87 1.35 9.16
C ASP A 5 4.70 0.53 8.16
N ASP A 6 5.41 -0.51 8.60
CA ASP A 6 6.21 -1.37 7.73
C ASP A 6 5.34 -2.13 6.72
N GLU A 7 4.19 -2.62 7.17
CA GLU A 7 3.21 -3.32 6.34
C GLU A 7 2.55 -2.38 5.34
N ALA A 8 2.18 -1.17 5.76
CA ALA A 8 1.66 -0.14 4.88
C ALA A 8 2.70 0.27 3.83
N LEU A 9 3.97 0.43 4.22
CA LEU A 9 5.05 0.79 3.31
C LEU A 9 5.36 -0.35 2.33
N HIS A 10 5.31 -1.60 2.78
CA HIS A 10 5.41 -2.75 1.88
C HIS A 10 4.28 -2.76 0.85
N ALA A 11 3.03 -2.54 1.26
CA ALA A 11 1.88 -2.46 0.36
C ALA A 11 1.97 -1.29 -0.62
N PHE A 12 2.44 -0.12 -0.16
CA PHE A 12 2.72 1.04 -1.01
C PHE A 12 3.69 0.67 -2.14
N ARG A 13 4.83 0.07 -1.79
CA ARG A 13 5.86 -0.34 -2.76
C ARG A 13 5.33 -1.43 -3.69
N HIS A 14 4.61 -2.41 -3.16
CA HIS A 14 4.04 -3.50 -3.95
C HIS A 14 3.10 -2.97 -5.04
N LEU A 15 2.11 -2.17 -4.65
CA LEU A 15 1.14 -1.61 -5.61
C LEU A 15 1.80 -0.69 -6.64
N THR A 16 2.80 0.09 -6.22
CA THR A 16 3.57 0.95 -7.13
C THR A 16 4.33 0.13 -8.16
N LEU A 17 4.98 -0.96 -7.75
CA LEU A 17 5.81 -1.78 -8.63
C LEU A 17 4.99 -2.71 -9.55
N THR A 18 3.85 -3.22 -9.09
CA THR A 18 3.04 -4.17 -9.87
C THR A 18 2.04 -3.48 -10.78
N GLU A 19 1.39 -2.41 -10.30
CA GLU A 19 0.30 -1.74 -11.02
C GLU A 19 0.66 -0.33 -11.51
N GLY A 20 1.82 0.21 -11.13
CA GLY A 20 2.21 1.59 -11.48
C GLY A 20 1.36 2.66 -10.80
N ILE A 21 0.64 2.30 -9.72
CA ILE A 21 -0.19 3.21 -8.94
C ILE A 21 0.55 3.53 -7.65
N MET A 22 0.85 4.80 -7.40
CA MET A 22 1.38 5.28 -6.13
C MET A 22 0.24 5.68 -5.19
N PRO A 23 -0.20 4.82 -4.25
CA PRO A 23 -1.29 5.15 -3.33
C PRO A 23 -0.81 6.14 -2.25
N ALA A 24 -1.72 6.88 -1.63
CA ALA A 24 -1.40 7.58 -0.38
C ALA A 24 -0.99 6.57 0.72
N LEU A 25 -0.16 6.97 1.69
CA LEU A 25 0.23 6.07 2.79
C LEU A 25 -0.97 5.60 3.61
N GLU A 26 -2.01 6.43 3.77
CA GLU A 26 -3.26 6.04 4.43
C GLU A 26 -4.03 4.97 3.63
N SER A 27 -4.04 5.09 2.29
CA SER A 27 -4.65 4.07 1.41
C SER A 27 -3.88 2.76 1.46
N SER A 28 -2.55 2.83 1.62
CA SER A 28 -1.67 1.66 1.67
C SER A 28 -1.96 0.74 2.85
N HIS A 29 -2.51 1.27 3.94
CA HIS A 29 -3.01 0.47 5.06
C HIS A 29 -4.15 -0.46 4.63
N ALA A 30 -5.11 0.04 3.85
CA ALA A 30 -6.21 -0.77 3.36
C ALA A 30 -5.74 -1.84 2.37
N VAL A 31 -4.78 -1.49 1.51
CA VAL A 31 -4.15 -2.44 0.57
C VAL A 31 -3.40 -3.54 1.34
N ALA A 32 -2.66 -3.21 2.40
CA ALA A 32 -1.95 -4.18 3.21
C ALA A 32 -2.90 -5.20 3.88
N GLU A 33 -4.02 -4.74 4.44
CA GLU A 33 -5.03 -5.65 5.00
C GLU A 33 -5.66 -6.52 3.90
N ALA A 34 -5.94 -5.96 2.73
CA ALA A 34 -6.45 -6.72 1.60
C ALA A 34 -5.46 -7.81 1.13
N MET A 35 -4.17 -7.51 1.07
CA MET A 35 -3.11 -8.47 0.74
C MET A 35 -3.01 -9.62 1.74
N LYS A 36 -3.30 -9.37 3.03
CA LYS A 36 -3.35 -10.41 4.07
C LYS A 36 -4.62 -11.26 3.98
N MET A 37 -5.76 -10.63 3.64
CA MET A 37 -7.06 -11.28 3.59
C MET A 37 -7.27 -12.11 2.32
N ALA A 38 -6.81 -11.61 1.16
CA ALA A 38 -7.06 -12.26 -0.13
C ALA A 38 -6.62 -13.74 -0.20
N PRO A 39 -5.47 -14.17 0.37
CA PRO A 39 -5.07 -15.58 0.36
C PRO A 39 -5.98 -16.50 1.17
N THR A 40 -6.80 -15.96 2.08
CA THR A 40 -7.74 -16.75 2.90
C THR A 40 -9.15 -16.82 2.32
N MET A 41 -9.40 -16.14 1.19
CA MET A 41 -10.70 -16.06 0.54
C MET A 41 -10.82 -17.07 -0.61
N ASP A 42 -12.06 -17.45 -0.93
CA ASP A 42 -12.35 -18.23 -2.12
C ASP A 42 -12.14 -17.37 -3.39
N LYS A 43 -11.78 -18.01 -4.50
CA LYS A 43 -11.37 -17.32 -5.74
C LYS A 43 -12.46 -16.49 -6.40
N ASP A 44 -13.73 -16.75 -6.08
CA ASP A 44 -14.91 -16.06 -6.60
C ASP A 44 -15.36 -14.89 -5.72
N GLN A 45 -14.76 -14.71 -4.54
CA GLN A 45 -15.03 -13.57 -3.68
C GLN A 45 -14.28 -12.33 -4.16
N ILE A 46 -14.88 -11.15 -3.96
CA ILE A 46 -14.36 -9.86 -4.44
C ILE A 46 -14.02 -8.96 -3.25
N ILE A 47 -12.83 -8.37 -3.27
CA ILE A 47 -12.43 -7.29 -2.35
C ILE A 47 -12.47 -5.97 -3.10
N LEU A 48 -13.16 -4.98 -2.55
CA LEU A 48 -13.11 -3.60 -3.03
C LEU A 48 -12.27 -2.75 -2.06
N VAL A 49 -11.15 -2.23 -2.54
CA VAL A 49 -10.28 -1.34 -1.78
C VAL A 49 -10.44 0.09 -2.28
N ASN A 50 -10.72 1.03 -1.37
CA ASN A 50 -10.79 2.44 -1.71
C ASN A 50 -9.39 3.08 -1.66
N LEU A 51 -8.90 3.57 -2.80
CA LEU A 51 -7.70 4.40 -2.86
C LEU A 51 -8.11 5.86 -2.67
N SER A 52 -8.09 6.32 -1.42
CA SER A 52 -8.57 7.64 -1.01
C SER A 52 -7.73 8.81 -1.55
N GLY A 53 -6.49 8.55 -1.95
CA GLY A 53 -5.57 9.57 -2.42
C GLY A 53 -4.36 9.02 -3.15
N ARG A 54 -3.57 9.93 -3.71
CA ARG A 54 -2.31 9.66 -4.42
C ARG A 54 -1.10 9.92 -3.52
N GLY A 55 -0.04 9.14 -3.70
CA GLY A 55 1.18 9.17 -2.90
C GLY A 55 2.23 10.22 -3.32
N ASP A 56 1.95 11.08 -4.30
CA ASP A 56 2.92 12.07 -4.81
C ASP A 56 3.46 13.00 -3.71
N LYS A 57 2.64 13.30 -2.69
CA LYS A 57 3.05 14.14 -1.55
C LYS A 57 4.00 13.43 -0.60
N ASP A 58 3.92 12.10 -0.56
CA ASP A 58 4.62 11.27 0.42
C ASP A 58 5.99 10.79 -0.09
N ILE A 59 6.32 11.11 -1.36
CA ILE A 59 7.52 10.59 -2.02
C ILE A 59 8.82 11.00 -1.32
N HIS A 60 8.88 12.20 -0.73
CA HIS A 60 10.06 12.64 0.02
C HIS A 60 10.23 11.85 1.32
N THR A 61 9.14 11.61 2.03
CA THR A 61 9.14 10.81 3.26
C THR A 61 9.53 9.36 2.97
N VAL A 62 8.96 8.76 1.92
CA VAL A 62 9.31 7.39 1.52
C VAL A 62 10.77 7.31 1.07
N ALA A 63 11.25 8.28 0.28
CA ALA A 63 12.64 8.29 -0.16
C ALA A 63 13.63 8.41 1.02
N GLU A 64 13.32 9.23 2.03
CA GLU A 64 14.13 9.34 3.24
C GLU A 64 14.16 8.02 4.04
N ILE A 65 13.00 7.37 4.19
CA ILE A 65 12.91 6.03 4.81
C ILE A 65 13.71 4.99 4.02
N ASP A 66 13.74 5.11 2.70
CA ASP A 66 14.48 4.22 1.79
C ASP A 66 15.99 4.52 1.76
N GLY A 67 16.44 5.56 2.48
CA GLY A 67 17.84 5.99 2.50
C GLY A 67 18.30 6.61 1.18
N ILE A 68 17.36 7.07 0.34
CA ILE A 68 17.62 7.76 -0.92
C ILE A 68 17.84 9.23 -0.61
N ASN A 69 19.09 9.66 -0.64
CA ASN A 69 19.46 11.07 -0.52
C ASN A 69 19.59 11.70 -1.92
N PHE A 70 18.95 12.86 -2.11
CA PHE A 70 19.07 13.69 -3.32
C PHE A 70 20.04 14.85 -3.12
#